data_AF-A0A947DQA8-F1
#
_entry.id   AF-A0A947DQA8-F1
#
_cell.length_a   1.000
_cell.length_b   1.000
_cell.length_c   1.000
_cell.angle_alpha   90.00
_cell.angle_beta   90.00
_cell.angle_gamma   90.00
#
_symmetry.space_group_name_H-M   'P 1'
#
loop_
_entity.id
_entity.type
_entity.pdbx_description
1 polymer ?
#
loop_
_entity_poly.entity_id
_entity_poly.type
_entity_poly.pdbx_seq_one_letter_code
_entity_poly.pdbx_strand_id
1 'polypeptide(L)'
;MQLGRFGDWLKVATVFGAVGVGAAMLSGPLPAFDIVSHARIPIGALLAALGLLHLPARRPRWAAAAFLAAGLSIAPASAFFSPPQAHAAGGRTLRVLFHNAWMRNEDPARVLTLVRSTRPDIVALIEVRRDWRAAIDTLADIYPYRVMEPRYGETVILSKTPLEPFDAPGAGASIVFADIAQSEGPRLRIAVTHFTRPWPWDKAGAQRDQLARFAEAWRANGEPDIVVGDFNGAPWSAPLQTLSRNTGLRPAVGAGGTWPTFLPAILRLPIDNAFVGPRVRAIARRVRGPTGSDHAPVLYDVTLAD
;
A
#
# COMPACT_ATOMS: atom_id res chain seq x y z
N MET A 1 -15.60 41.37 -7.57
CA MET A 1 -14.27 40.74 -7.49
C MET A 1 -13.76 40.54 -8.93
N GLN A 2 -12.77 41.33 -9.38
CA GLN A 2 -12.33 41.31 -10.79
C GLN A 2 -11.74 39.93 -11.16
N LEU A 3 -12.34 39.29 -12.17
CA LEU A 3 -11.91 38.01 -12.76
C LEU A 3 -10.43 37.99 -13.20
N GLY A 4 -9.80 39.15 -13.39
CA GLY A 4 -8.38 39.29 -13.75
C GLY A 4 -7.44 38.64 -12.72
N ARG A 5 -7.63 38.91 -11.41
CA ARG A 5 -6.74 38.37 -10.36
C ARG A 5 -6.91 36.86 -10.17
N PHE A 6 -8.14 36.35 -10.22
CA PHE A 6 -8.43 34.92 -10.13
C PHE A 6 -7.79 34.13 -11.29
N GLY A 7 -7.81 34.73 -12.48
CA GLY A 7 -7.19 34.15 -13.65
C GLY A 7 -5.67 33.95 -13.52
N ASP A 8 -4.95 34.85 -12.88
CA ASP A 8 -3.50 34.70 -12.72
C ASP A 8 -3.15 33.62 -11.69
N TRP A 9 -3.95 33.48 -10.62
CA TRP A 9 -3.82 32.37 -9.67
C TRP A 9 -4.03 31.00 -10.33
N LEU A 10 -4.95 30.89 -11.28
CA LEU A 10 -5.20 29.63 -11.98
C LEU A 10 -3.97 29.18 -12.82
N LYS A 11 -3.27 30.14 -13.46
CA LYS A 11 -2.02 29.85 -14.19
C LYS A 11 -0.92 29.41 -13.23
N VAL A 12 -0.74 30.14 -12.11
CA VAL A 12 0.25 29.81 -11.08
C VAL A 12 0.01 28.40 -10.53
N ALA A 13 -1.25 28.05 -10.23
CA ALA A 13 -1.61 26.71 -9.77
C ALA A 13 -1.28 25.63 -10.81
N THR A 14 -1.56 25.87 -12.10
CA THR A 14 -1.19 24.94 -13.18
C THR A 14 0.32 24.77 -13.29
N VAL A 15 1.09 25.85 -13.22
CA VAL A 15 2.56 25.79 -13.26
C VAL A 15 3.08 24.99 -12.06
N PHE A 16 2.61 25.29 -10.84
CA PHE A 16 3.03 24.58 -9.64
C PHE A 16 2.71 23.07 -9.71
N GLY A 17 1.51 22.72 -10.18
CA GLY A 17 1.13 21.32 -10.41
C GLY A 17 2.05 20.64 -11.44
N ALA A 18 2.35 21.30 -12.56
CA ALA A 18 3.24 20.78 -13.59
C ALA A 18 4.70 20.61 -13.08
N VAL A 19 5.19 21.53 -12.25
CA VAL A 19 6.48 21.38 -11.55
C VAL A 19 6.47 20.15 -10.65
N GLY A 20 5.36 19.89 -9.94
CA GLY A 20 5.17 18.65 -9.18
C GLY A 20 5.26 17.39 -10.04
N VAL A 21 4.69 17.40 -11.25
CA VAL A 21 4.83 16.29 -12.21
C VAL A 21 6.30 16.11 -12.61
N GLY A 22 7.01 17.20 -12.90
CA GLY A 22 8.46 17.17 -13.18
C GLY A 22 9.26 16.56 -12.03
N ALA A 23 9.01 16.98 -10.79
CA ALA A 23 9.64 16.41 -9.60
C ALA A 23 9.34 14.90 -9.46
N ALA A 24 8.08 14.48 -9.65
CA ALA A 24 7.71 13.07 -9.62
C ALA A 24 8.44 12.23 -10.69
N MET A 25 8.67 12.80 -11.89
CA MET A 25 9.46 12.15 -12.95
C MET A 25 10.95 12.04 -12.59
N LEU A 26 11.49 13.04 -11.90
CA LEU A 26 12.87 13.05 -11.41
C LEU A 26 13.09 12.17 -10.17
N SER A 27 12.05 11.58 -9.59
CA SER A 27 12.19 10.67 -8.44
C SER A 27 13.15 9.50 -8.71
N GLY A 28 13.20 8.98 -9.94
CA GLY A 28 14.12 7.90 -10.32
C GLY A 28 15.57 8.16 -9.88
N PRO A 29 16.24 9.19 -10.44
CA PRO A 29 17.61 9.58 -10.08
C PRO A 29 17.73 10.36 -8.76
N LEU A 30 16.67 11.03 -8.29
CA LEU A 30 16.71 11.92 -7.13
C LEU A 30 15.75 11.44 -6.02
N PRO A 31 16.24 10.68 -5.02
CA PRO A 31 15.40 10.12 -3.96
C PRO A 31 14.63 11.16 -3.13
N ALA A 32 15.09 12.41 -3.08
CA ALA A 32 14.38 13.50 -2.40
C ALA A 32 12.97 13.77 -3.00
N PHE A 33 12.73 13.38 -4.25
CA PHE A 33 11.42 13.54 -4.91
C PHE A 33 10.52 12.29 -4.82
N ASP A 34 10.92 11.24 -4.09
CA ASP A 34 10.12 10.03 -3.93
C ASP A 34 8.72 10.33 -3.37
N ILE A 35 8.64 11.24 -2.39
CA ILE A 35 7.36 11.65 -1.78
C ILE A 35 6.35 12.15 -2.82
N VAL A 36 6.80 12.94 -3.80
CA VAL A 36 5.96 13.50 -4.85
C VAL A 36 5.50 12.39 -5.82
N SER A 37 6.34 11.38 -6.04
CA SER A 37 6.03 10.25 -6.91
C SER A 37 4.86 9.40 -6.41
N HIS A 38 4.60 9.38 -5.09
CA HIS A 38 3.44 8.69 -4.52
C HIS A 38 2.13 9.41 -4.87
N ALA A 39 2.14 10.74 -4.94
CA ALA A 39 0.96 11.59 -5.16
C ALA A 39 0.56 11.80 -6.63
N ARG A 40 1.06 10.97 -7.56
CA ARG A 40 0.79 11.07 -9.01
C ARG A 40 -0.69 11.19 -9.37
N ILE A 41 -1.55 10.38 -8.75
CA ILE A 41 -3.00 10.40 -9.03
C ILE A 41 -3.64 11.70 -8.49
N PRO A 42 -3.49 12.07 -7.20
CA PRO A 42 -4.00 13.35 -6.71
C PRO A 42 -3.51 14.57 -7.50
N ILE A 43 -2.22 14.63 -7.85
CA ILE A 43 -1.64 15.71 -8.67
C ILE A 43 -2.30 15.76 -10.05
N GLY A 44 -2.45 14.59 -10.70
CA GLY A 44 -3.10 14.51 -12.00
C GLY A 44 -4.57 14.90 -11.97
N ALA A 45 -5.32 14.47 -10.94
CA ALA A 45 -6.72 14.85 -10.74
C ALA A 45 -6.86 16.37 -10.52
N LEU A 46 -5.98 16.97 -9.72
CA LEU A 46 -5.93 18.43 -9.53
C LEU A 46 -5.67 19.14 -10.86
N LEU A 47 -4.67 18.69 -11.64
CA LEU A 47 -4.35 19.28 -12.94
C LEU A 47 -5.50 19.15 -13.94
N ALA A 48 -6.20 18.02 -13.97
CA ALA A 48 -7.39 17.84 -14.80
C ALA A 48 -8.51 18.83 -14.39
N ALA A 49 -8.74 19.01 -13.08
CA ALA A 49 -9.70 19.99 -12.57
C ALA A 49 -9.30 21.43 -12.95
N LEU A 50 -8.02 21.79 -12.83
CA LEU A 50 -7.50 23.09 -13.28
C LEU A 50 -7.70 23.28 -14.80
N GLY A 51 -7.50 22.21 -15.59
CA GLY A 51 -7.75 22.20 -17.02
C GLY A 51 -9.21 22.53 -17.36
N LEU A 52 -10.16 21.91 -16.65
CA LEU A 52 -11.59 22.20 -16.78
C LEU A 52 -11.92 23.66 -16.41
N LEU A 53 -11.27 24.22 -15.40
CA LEU A 53 -11.47 25.62 -14.98
C LEU A 53 -10.91 26.65 -15.99
N HIS A 54 -9.93 26.29 -16.80
CA HIS A 54 -9.40 27.17 -17.86
C HIS A 54 -10.33 27.28 -19.09
N LEU A 55 -11.22 26.30 -19.30
CA LEU A 55 -12.16 26.28 -20.42
C LEU A 55 -13.16 27.45 -20.41
N PRO A 56 -13.94 27.71 -19.34
CA PRO A 56 -14.86 28.85 -19.29
C PRO A 56 -14.10 30.19 -19.30
N ALA A 57 -12.85 30.21 -18.84
CA ALA A 57 -11.97 31.38 -18.91
C ALA A 57 -11.41 31.65 -20.32
N ARG A 58 -11.78 30.85 -21.34
CA ARG A 58 -11.34 30.94 -22.74
C ARG A 58 -9.81 30.88 -22.91
N ARG A 59 -9.16 29.98 -22.15
CA ARG A 59 -7.70 29.80 -22.14
C ARG A 59 -7.30 28.40 -22.63
N PRO A 60 -7.52 28.07 -23.92
CA PRO A 60 -7.34 26.72 -24.42
C PRO A 60 -5.90 26.20 -24.28
N ARG A 61 -4.89 27.07 -24.40
CA ARG A 61 -3.48 26.70 -24.22
C ARG A 61 -3.17 26.24 -22.79
N TRP A 62 -3.75 26.91 -21.80
CA TRP A 62 -3.57 26.55 -20.39
C TRP A 62 -4.38 25.30 -20.03
N ALA A 63 -5.59 25.16 -20.58
CA ALA A 63 -6.36 23.92 -20.45
C ALA A 63 -5.60 22.72 -21.02
N ALA A 64 -5.07 22.85 -22.25
CA ALA A 64 -4.28 21.81 -22.90
C ALA A 64 -3.01 21.45 -22.10
N ALA A 65 -2.27 22.45 -21.61
CA ALA A 65 -1.10 22.22 -20.77
C ALA A 65 -1.45 21.48 -19.46
N ALA A 66 -2.55 21.86 -18.81
CA ALA A 66 -3.01 21.21 -17.59
C ALA A 66 -3.43 19.75 -17.84
N PHE A 67 -4.19 19.47 -18.90
CA PHE A 67 -4.59 18.11 -19.26
C PHE A 67 -3.39 17.24 -19.68
N LEU A 68 -2.43 17.80 -20.43
CA LEU A 68 -1.20 17.10 -20.77
C LEU A 68 -0.41 16.73 -19.51
N ALA A 69 -0.22 17.69 -18.59
CA ALA A 69 0.46 17.44 -17.33
C ALA A 69 -0.29 16.41 -16.46
N ALA A 70 -1.63 16.46 -16.45
CA ALA A 70 -2.46 15.46 -15.77
C ALA A 70 -2.22 14.04 -16.33
N GLY A 71 -2.21 13.90 -17.66
CA GLY A 71 -1.92 12.65 -18.35
C GLY A 71 -0.51 12.12 -18.03
N LEU A 72 0.51 12.97 -18.08
CA LEU A 72 1.88 12.61 -17.70
C LEU A 72 2.01 12.19 -16.23
N SER A 73 1.21 12.79 -15.35
CA SER A 73 1.18 12.42 -13.94
C SER A 73 0.56 11.04 -13.72
N ILE A 74 -0.60 10.78 -14.35
CA ILE A 74 -1.41 9.58 -14.12
C ILE A 74 -0.87 8.37 -14.89
N ALA A 75 -0.29 8.56 -16.07
CA ALA A 75 0.10 7.45 -16.96
C ALA A 75 0.96 6.37 -16.26
N PRO A 76 1.97 6.69 -15.43
CA PRO A 76 2.74 5.67 -14.72
C PRO A 76 1.96 4.90 -13.64
N ALA A 77 0.83 5.43 -13.18
CA ALA A 77 -0.06 4.79 -12.22
C ALA A 77 -1.22 4.02 -12.90
N SER A 78 -1.35 4.08 -14.23
CA SER A 78 -2.48 3.49 -14.97
C SER A 78 -2.67 2.00 -14.70
N ALA A 79 -1.58 1.23 -14.63
CA ALA A 79 -1.60 -0.20 -14.36
C ALA A 79 -2.23 -0.57 -13.00
N PHE A 80 -2.26 0.37 -12.04
CA PHE A 80 -2.90 0.16 -10.74
C PHE A 80 -4.43 0.06 -10.84
N PHE A 81 -5.02 0.64 -11.88
CA PHE A 81 -6.46 0.57 -12.16
C PHE A 81 -6.84 -0.61 -13.03
N SER A 82 -5.88 -1.46 -13.42
CA SER A 82 -6.17 -2.70 -14.12
C SER A 82 -7.16 -3.53 -13.30
N PRO A 83 -8.16 -4.15 -13.95
CA PRO A 83 -9.08 -5.03 -13.24
C PRO A 83 -8.30 -6.12 -12.52
N PRO A 84 -8.80 -6.60 -11.36
CA PRO A 84 -8.21 -7.75 -10.70
C PRO A 84 -8.04 -8.89 -11.69
N GLN A 85 -6.92 -9.60 -11.63
CA GLN A 85 -6.79 -10.84 -12.39
C GLN A 85 -7.90 -11.77 -11.92
N ALA A 86 -8.73 -12.25 -12.85
CA ALA A 86 -9.84 -13.13 -12.54
C ALA A 86 -9.30 -14.34 -11.76
N HIS A 87 -10.06 -14.79 -10.75
CA HIS A 87 -9.78 -16.07 -10.11
C HIS A 87 -9.72 -17.12 -11.22
N ALA A 88 -8.56 -17.75 -11.38
CA ALA A 88 -8.48 -18.84 -12.33
C ALA A 88 -9.48 -19.92 -11.92
N ALA A 89 -10.16 -20.53 -12.89
CA ALA A 89 -10.96 -21.71 -12.60
C ALA A 89 -10.03 -22.79 -12.04
N GLY A 90 -10.31 -23.24 -10.81
CA GLY A 90 -9.42 -24.13 -10.06
C GLY A 90 -8.30 -23.39 -9.31
N GLY A 91 -8.15 -23.71 -8.02
CA GLY A 91 -7.17 -23.14 -7.11
C GLY A 91 -7.81 -22.65 -5.81
N ARG A 92 -7.12 -22.85 -4.68
CA ARG A 92 -7.62 -22.43 -3.36
C ARG A 92 -7.50 -20.92 -3.19
N THR A 93 -8.61 -20.25 -2.89
CA THR A 93 -8.61 -18.83 -2.56
C THR A 93 -8.44 -18.63 -1.05
N LEU A 94 -7.38 -17.92 -0.67
CA LEU A 94 -7.09 -17.49 0.70
C LEU A 94 -7.44 -16.03 0.87
N ARG A 95 -8.07 -15.68 1.99
CA ARG A 95 -8.38 -14.30 2.33
C ARG A 95 -7.38 -13.75 3.35
N VAL A 96 -6.66 -12.70 2.97
CA VAL A 96 -5.71 -11.99 3.82
C VAL A 96 -6.21 -10.58 4.10
N LEU A 97 -6.43 -10.24 5.37
CA LEU A 97 -6.74 -8.88 5.80
C LEU A 97 -5.47 -8.23 6.33
N PHE A 98 -5.04 -7.13 5.71
CA PHE A 98 -3.96 -6.29 6.21
C PHE A 98 -4.51 -4.96 6.75
N HIS A 99 -3.94 -4.47 7.85
CA HIS A 99 -4.30 -3.16 8.39
C HIS A 99 -3.19 -2.55 9.26
N ASN A 100 -2.73 -1.35 8.91
CA ASN A 100 -2.05 -0.47 9.87
C ASN A 100 -3.11 0.05 10.88
N ALA A 101 -3.05 -0.44 12.11
CA ALA A 101 -4.01 -0.16 13.17
C ALA A 101 -3.87 1.26 13.76
N TRP A 102 -2.74 1.94 13.44
CA TRP A 102 -2.31 3.24 13.95
C TRP A 102 -2.16 3.26 15.46
N MET A 103 -0.94 3.47 15.94
CA MET A 103 -0.64 3.36 17.39
C MET A 103 -1.37 4.39 18.27
N ARG A 104 -2.05 5.38 17.67
CA ARG A 104 -2.89 6.37 18.35
C ARG A 104 -4.39 6.03 18.33
N ASN A 105 -4.78 4.93 17.70
CA ASN A 105 -6.15 4.43 17.75
C ASN A 105 -6.41 3.77 19.10
N GLU A 106 -7.18 4.40 19.97
CA GLU A 106 -7.39 3.93 21.34
C GLU A 106 -8.41 2.77 21.41
N ASP A 107 -9.31 2.64 20.44
CA ASP A 107 -10.41 1.66 20.47
C ASP A 107 -10.22 0.51 19.45
N PRO A 108 -9.94 -0.72 19.90
CA PRO A 108 -9.83 -1.89 19.04
C PRO A 108 -11.17 -2.36 18.46
N ALA A 109 -12.31 -1.96 19.02
CA ALA A 109 -13.61 -2.60 18.76
C ALA A 109 -13.98 -2.62 17.27
N ARG A 110 -13.74 -1.52 16.55
CA ARG A 110 -14.03 -1.43 15.10
C ARG A 110 -13.13 -2.35 14.27
N VAL A 111 -11.86 -2.49 14.64
CA VAL A 111 -10.92 -3.41 13.97
C VAL A 111 -11.34 -4.86 14.21
N LEU A 112 -11.64 -5.23 15.45
CA LEU A 112 -12.08 -6.58 15.82
C LEU A 112 -13.42 -6.94 15.16
N THR A 113 -14.36 -5.99 15.11
CA THR A 113 -15.64 -6.16 14.40
C THR A 113 -15.42 -6.40 12.90
N LEU A 114 -14.50 -5.66 12.28
CA LEU A 114 -14.14 -5.89 10.88
C LEU A 114 -13.55 -7.29 10.67
N VAL A 115 -12.64 -7.72 11.55
CA VAL A 115 -12.03 -9.07 11.50
C VAL A 115 -13.12 -10.14 11.61
N ARG A 116 -13.98 -10.07 12.63
CA ARG A 116 -15.07 -11.04 12.85
C ARG A 116 -16.07 -11.09 11.70
N SER A 117 -16.45 -9.93 11.15
CA SER A 117 -17.43 -9.86 10.05
C SER A 117 -16.85 -10.33 8.72
N THR A 118 -15.56 -10.10 8.48
CA THR A 118 -14.89 -10.46 7.22
C THR A 118 -14.40 -11.90 7.19
N ARG A 119 -14.13 -12.50 8.37
CA ARG A 119 -13.59 -13.85 8.58
C ARG A 119 -12.42 -14.20 7.65
N PRO A 120 -11.40 -13.33 7.49
CA PRO A 120 -10.22 -13.67 6.69
C PRO A 120 -9.53 -14.91 7.23
N ASP A 121 -8.77 -15.63 6.41
CA ASP A 121 -7.97 -16.79 6.84
C ASP A 121 -6.71 -16.34 7.59
N ILE A 122 -6.18 -15.19 7.21
CA ILE A 122 -5.01 -14.56 7.80
C ILE A 122 -5.32 -13.09 8.08
N VAL A 123 -4.98 -12.61 9.28
CA VAL A 123 -5.01 -11.19 9.65
C VAL A 123 -3.58 -10.75 9.90
N ALA A 124 -3.15 -9.65 9.27
CA ALA A 124 -1.88 -9.01 9.51
C ALA A 124 -2.12 -7.56 9.96
N LEU A 125 -1.74 -7.24 11.19
CA LEU A 125 -1.85 -5.91 11.78
C LEU A 125 -0.46 -5.37 12.08
N ILE A 126 -0.26 -4.08 11.89
CA ILE A 126 0.92 -3.34 12.34
C ILE A 126 0.48 -2.08 13.07
N GLU A 127 1.38 -1.45 13.82
CA GLU A 127 1.08 -0.36 14.75
C GLU A 127 -0.06 -0.68 15.72
N VAL A 128 -0.14 -1.95 16.13
CA VAL A 128 -1.05 -2.35 17.21
C VAL A 128 -0.59 -1.65 18.49
N ARG A 129 -1.51 -1.37 19.42
CA ARG A 129 -1.17 -0.85 20.75
C ARG A 129 -0.99 -1.99 21.74
N ARG A 130 -0.03 -1.87 22.67
CA ARG A 130 0.30 -2.97 23.61
C ARG A 130 -0.89 -3.45 24.41
N ASP A 131 -1.77 -2.52 24.76
CA ASP A 131 -2.98 -2.76 25.55
C ASP A 131 -4.11 -3.42 24.76
N TRP A 132 -4.00 -3.55 23.43
CA TRP A 132 -4.97 -4.29 22.61
C TRP A 132 -4.85 -5.81 22.79
N ARG A 133 -3.83 -6.31 23.48
CA ARG A 133 -3.59 -7.76 23.65
C ARG A 133 -4.81 -8.52 24.15
N ALA A 134 -5.44 -8.05 25.23
CA ALA A 134 -6.63 -8.70 25.79
C ALA A 134 -7.81 -8.68 24.81
N ALA A 135 -7.95 -7.60 24.03
CA ALA A 135 -8.99 -7.49 23.01
C ALA A 135 -8.73 -8.47 21.84
N ILE A 136 -7.47 -8.58 21.39
CA ILE A 136 -7.04 -9.53 20.34
C ILE A 136 -7.23 -10.98 20.81
N ASP A 137 -6.95 -11.30 22.08
CA ASP A 137 -7.14 -12.63 22.65
C ASP A 137 -8.60 -13.11 22.56
N THR A 138 -9.57 -12.19 22.47
CA THR A 138 -10.98 -12.57 22.23
C THR A 138 -11.21 -13.26 20.88
N LEU A 139 -10.28 -13.12 19.93
CA LEU A 139 -10.35 -13.73 18.60
C LEU A 139 -9.77 -15.16 18.56
N ALA A 140 -9.28 -15.69 19.68
CA ALA A 140 -8.59 -16.98 19.73
C ALA A 140 -9.48 -18.18 19.35
N ASP A 141 -10.81 -18.04 19.47
CA ASP A 141 -11.79 -19.02 19.01
C ASP A 141 -11.82 -19.16 17.48
N ILE A 142 -11.53 -18.06 16.77
CA ILE A 142 -11.50 -18.01 15.30
C ILE A 142 -10.07 -18.20 14.77
N TYR A 143 -9.08 -17.64 15.48
CA TYR A 143 -7.67 -17.61 15.09
C TYR A 143 -6.80 -18.22 16.21
N PRO A 144 -6.75 -19.56 16.30
CA PRO A 144 -6.00 -20.24 17.35
C PRO A 144 -4.47 -20.07 17.22
N TYR A 145 -3.98 -19.73 16.03
CA TYR A 145 -2.56 -19.51 15.78
C TYR A 145 -2.26 -18.01 15.67
N ARG A 146 -1.25 -17.54 16.41
CA ARG A 146 -0.88 -16.13 16.42
C ARG A 146 0.60 -15.87 16.62
N VAL A 147 1.07 -14.78 16.04
CA VAL A 147 2.34 -14.13 16.33
C VAL A 147 2.05 -12.72 16.81
N MET A 148 2.67 -12.34 17.91
CA MET A 148 2.65 -10.97 18.40
C MET A 148 4.11 -10.57 18.61
N GLU A 149 4.68 -9.85 17.65
CA GLU A 149 6.07 -9.41 17.70
C GLU A 149 6.10 -7.99 18.31
N PRO A 150 6.50 -7.84 19.58
CA PRO A 150 6.53 -6.54 20.24
C PRO A 150 7.63 -5.62 19.69
N ARG A 151 8.62 -6.17 18.98
CA ARG A 151 9.69 -5.39 18.38
C ARG A 151 9.13 -4.60 17.18
N TYR A 152 9.44 -3.30 17.13
CA TYR A 152 9.22 -2.41 15.97
C TYR A 152 7.76 -2.22 15.52
N GLY A 153 6.91 -1.73 16.44
CA GLY A 153 5.57 -1.24 16.08
C GLY A 153 4.45 -2.29 16.20
N GLU A 154 4.68 -3.37 16.94
CA GLU A 154 3.65 -4.35 17.34
C GLU A 154 2.94 -5.00 16.15
N THR A 155 3.71 -5.78 15.39
CA THR A 155 3.17 -6.61 14.34
C THR A 155 2.41 -7.79 14.94
N VAL A 156 1.18 -8.00 14.49
CA VAL A 156 0.35 -9.14 14.87
C VAL A 156 -0.06 -9.91 13.62
N ILE A 157 0.19 -11.21 13.63
CA ILE A 157 -0.31 -12.14 12.61
C ILE A 157 -1.26 -13.11 13.29
N LEU A 158 -2.50 -13.19 12.82
CA LEU A 158 -3.50 -14.16 13.27
C LEU A 158 -3.81 -15.11 12.11
N SER A 159 -3.89 -16.41 12.37
CA SER A 159 -4.15 -17.43 11.35
C SER A 159 -5.14 -18.47 11.85
N LYS A 160 -6.01 -18.92 10.94
CA LYS A 160 -6.90 -20.07 11.18
C LYS A 160 -6.15 -21.41 11.12
N THR A 161 -5.05 -21.47 10.36
CA THR A 161 -4.22 -22.68 10.20
C THR A 161 -2.86 -22.52 10.88
N PRO A 162 -2.15 -23.61 11.21
CA PRO A 162 -0.86 -23.55 11.89
C PRO A 162 0.09 -22.55 11.25
N LEU A 163 0.69 -21.72 12.08
CA LEU A 163 1.54 -20.60 11.69
C LEU A 163 2.85 -20.73 12.48
N GLU A 164 3.97 -20.58 11.78
CA GLU A 164 5.30 -20.69 12.36
C GLU A 164 6.13 -19.47 11.96
N PRO A 165 6.40 -18.53 12.89
CA PRO A 165 7.30 -17.42 12.61
C PRO A 165 8.74 -17.92 12.51
N PHE A 166 9.56 -17.21 11.74
CA PHE A 166 10.99 -17.45 11.72
C PHE A 166 11.76 -16.13 11.59
N ASP A 167 12.97 -16.11 12.13
CA ASP A 167 13.88 -14.99 11.96
C ASP A 167 14.46 -15.03 10.54
N ALA A 168 14.39 -13.91 9.83
CA ALA A 168 14.99 -13.73 8.52
C ALA A 168 16.20 -12.78 8.63
N PRO A 169 17.43 -13.31 8.77
CA PRO A 169 18.63 -12.48 8.84
C PRO A 169 18.71 -11.48 7.69
N GLY A 170 19.10 -10.24 8.02
CA GLY A 170 19.25 -9.15 7.06
C GLY A 170 17.95 -8.42 6.68
N ALA A 171 16.76 -8.97 6.96
CA ALA A 171 15.49 -8.32 6.62
C ALA A 171 15.27 -7.00 7.37
N GLY A 172 15.95 -6.83 8.51
CA GLY A 172 15.65 -5.78 9.45
C GLY A 172 14.40 -6.09 10.26
N ALA A 173 14.23 -5.39 11.36
CA ALA A 173 13.34 -5.85 12.40
C ALA A 173 11.89 -5.34 12.27
N SER A 174 11.59 -4.57 11.23
CA SER A 174 10.23 -4.12 10.89
C SER A 174 9.51 -5.09 9.93
N ILE A 175 10.00 -6.33 9.85
CA ILE A 175 9.49 -7.36 8.95
C ILE A 175 9.37 -8.68 9.72
N VAL A 176 8.17 -9.25 9.72
CA VAL A 176 7.89 -10.54 10.35
C VAL A 176 7.60 -11.56 9.26
N PHE A 177 8.40 -12.63 9.22
CA PHE A 177 8.19 -13.75 8.31
C PHE A 177 7.49 -14.89 9.04
N ALA A 178 6.59 -15.57 8.32
CA ALA A 178 5.90 -16.73 8.84
C ALA A 178 5.53 -17.71 7.74
N ASP A 179 5.60 -19.00 8.08
CA ASP A 179 5.12 -20.09 7.24
C ASP A 179 3.78 -20.62 7.76
N ILE A 180 2.77 -20.55 6.90
CA ILE A 180 1.39 -20.91 7.21
C ILE A 180 1.06 -22.24 6.55
N ALA A 181 0.75 -23.23 7.36
CA ALA A 181 0.36 -24.55 6.93
C ALA A 181 -0.86 -24.48 5.99
N GLN A 182 -0.78 -25.26 4.91
CA GLN A 182 -1.84 -25.44 3.93
C GLN A 182 -2.45 -26.83 4.11
N SER A 183 -3.75 -26.96 3.82
CA SER A 183 -4.44 -28.26 3.79
C SER A 183 -3.83 -29.23 2.75
N GLU A 184 -3.36 -28.67 1.63
CA GLU A 184 -2.71 -29.39 0.53
C GLU A 184 -1.63 -28.46 -0.06
N GLY A 185 -0.55 -29.03 -0.59
CA GLY A 185 0.57 -28.29 -1.19
C GLY A 185 1.58 -27.74 -0.17
N PRO A 186 2.58 -26.97 -0.66
CA PRO A 186 3.61 -26.38 0.20
C PRO A 186 3.04 -25.27 1.09
N ARG A 187 3.72 -25.02 2.21
CA ARG A 187 3.38 -23.90 3.11
C ARG A 187 3.29 -22.58 2.35
N LEU A 188 2.37 -21.72 2.77
CA LEU A 188 2.31 -20.34 2.31
C LEU A 188 3.29 -19.53 3.15
N ARG A 189 4.26 -18.90 2.51
CA ARG A 189 5.17 -17.99 3.16
C ARG A 189 4.68 -16.55 3.04
N ILE A 190 4.48 -15.90 4.18
CA ILE A 190 4.09 -14.49 4.27
C ILE A 190 5.20 -13.66 4.92
N ALA A 191 5.39 -12.45 4.42
CA ALA A 191 6.13 -11.40 5.10
C ALA A 191 5.20 -10.23 5.40
N VAL A 192 5.11 -9.82 6.67
CA VAL A 192 4.37 -8.63 7.11
C VAL A 192 5.36 -7.50 7.33
N THR A 193 5.23 -6.41 6.59
CA THR A 193 6.21 -5.33 6.56
C THR A 193 5.65 -4.00 7.06
N HIS A 194 6.51 -3.21 7.69
CA HIS A 194 6.34 -1.78 7.86
C HIS A 194 7.63 -1.09 7.42
N PHE A 195 7.62 -0.48 6.24
CA PHE A 195 8.79 0.21 5.70
C PHE A 195 8.84 1.65 6.18
N THR A 196 10.06 2.21 6.28
CA THR A 196 10.26 3.60 6.69
C THR A 196 9.65 4.57 5.67
N ARG A 197 9.34 5.76 6.17
CA ARG A 197 8.80 6.85 5.36
C ARG A 197 9.90 7.44 4.46
N PRO A 198 9.55 7.93 3.26
CA PRO A 198 10.49 8.70 2.47
C PRO A 198 10.78 10.06 3.12
N TRP A 199 11.75 10.79 2.57
CA TRP A 199 12.01 12.18 2.92
C TRP A 199 10.72 13.03 2.80
N PRO A 200 10.45 13.98 3.72
CA PRO A 200 11.33 14.51 4.75
C PRO A 200 11.28 13.83 6.13
N TRP A 201 10.49 12.77 6.30
CA TRP A 201 10.39 12.08 7.59
C TRP A 201 11.63 11.26 7.94
N ASP A 202 12.34 10.79 6.93
CA ASP A 202 13.62 10.12 7.06
C ASP A 202 14.63 10.70 6.03
N LYS A 203 15.87 10.22 6.06
CA LYS A 203 16.90 10.61 5.10
C LYS A 203 16.47 10.26 3.67
N ALA A 204 16.79 11.14 2.72
CA ALA A 204 16.57 10.85 1.31
C ALA A 204 17.28 9.52 0.94
N GLY A 205 16.54 8.59 0.34
CA GLY A 205 17.04 7.25 0.00
C GLY A 205 16.86 6.18 1.09
N ALA A 206 16.55 6.53 2.35
CA ALA A 206 16.46 5.55 3.44
C ALA A 206 15.46 4.42 3.16
N GLN A 207 14.29 4.75 2.60
CA GLN A 207 13.30 3.76 2.19
C GLN A 207 13.84 2.84 1.07
N ARG A 208 14.59 3.38 0.11
CA ARG A 208 15.22 2.58 -0.97
C ARG A 208 16.22 1.60 -0.40
N ASP A 209 17.06 2.06 0.52
CA ASP A 209 18.07 1.20 1.17
C ASP A 209 17.40 0.09 1.97
N GLN A 210 16.29 0.38 2.66
CA GLN A 210 15.53 -0.63 3.38
C GLN A 210 14.86 -1.64 2.43
N LEU A 211 14.27 -1.18 1.33
CA LEU A 211 13.68 -2.06 0.32
C LEU A 211 14.74 -2.93 -0.38
N ALA A 212 15.95 -2.41 -0.60
CA ALA A 212 17.06 -3.18 -1.15
C ALA A 212 17.51 -4.29 -0.18
N ARG A 213 17.70 -3.97 1.11
CA ARG A 213 17.98 -4.98 2.15
C ARG A 213 16.88 -6.02 2.26
N PHE A 214 15.61 -5.59 2.17
CA PHE A 214 14.49 -6.51 2.13
C PHE A 214 14.56 -7.45 0.91
N ALA A 215 14.87 -6.93 -0.27
CA ALA A 215 14.99 -7.76 -1.48
C ALA A 215 16.13 -8.80 -1.36
N GLU A 216 17.25 -8.45 -0.73
CA GLU A 216 18.35 -9.38 -0.43
C GLU A 216 17.91 -10.45 0.57
N ALA A 217 17.30 -10.05 1.69
CA ALA A 217 16.80 -10.97 2.69
C ALA A 217 15.69 -11.88 2.15
N TRP A 218 14.80 -11.35 1.30
CA TRP A 218 13.75 -12.11 0.63
C TRP A 218 14.34 -13.27 -0.19
N ARG A 219 15.42 -13.04 -0.96
CA ARG A 219 16.10 -14.11 -1.71
C ARG A 219 16.82 -15.09 -0.78
N ALA A 220 17.52 -14.58 0.23
CA ALA A 220 18.32 -15.39 1.13
C ALA A 220 17.48 -16.33 2.02
N ASN A 221 16.22 -15.95 2.30
CA ASN A 221 15.36 -16.66 3.24
C ASN A 221 14.16 -17.36 2.56
N GLY A 222 14.27 -17.66 1.26
CA GLY A 222 13.32 -18.50 0.53
C GLY A 222 12.01 -17.81 0.11
N GLU A 223 12.14 -16.64 -0.50
CA GLU A 223 11.17 -15.99 -1.40
C GLU A 223 9.67 -16.11 -0.99
N PRO A 224 9.18 -15.27 -0.05
CA PRO A 224 7.76 -15.20 0.29
C PRO A 224 6.79 -15.18 -0.90
N ASP A 225 5.73 -15.97 -0.78
CA ASP A 225 4.61 -16.01 -1.73
C ASP A 225 3.83 -14.69 -1.70
N ILE A 226 3.73 -14.08 -0.51
CA ILE A 226 3.03 -12.82 -0.30
C ILE A 226 3.76 -11.94 0.71
N VAL A 227 3.91 -10.67 0.34
CA VAL A 227 4.43 -9.60 1.20
C VAL A 227 3.30 -8.60 1.38
N VAL A 228 2.80 -8.41 2.60
CA VAL A 228 1.75 -7.42 2.92
C VAL A 228 2.27 -6.42 3.93
N GLY A 229 1.86 -5.16 3.82
CA GLY A 229 2.40 -4.16 4.73
C GLY A 229 2.00 -2.75 4.42
N ASP A 230 2.44 -1.86 5.30
CA ASP A 230 2.55 -0.44 4.98
C ASP A 230 3.91 -0.21 4.35
N PHE A 231 3.88 0.07 3.05
CA PHE A 231 5.08 0.33 2.27
C PHE A 231 5.52 1.79 2.34
N ASN A 232 4.73 2.66 2.98
CA ASN A 232 4.91 4.11 2.97
C ASN A 232 5.14 4.65 1.56
N GLY A 233 4.52 4.01 0.56
CA GLY A 233 4.73 4.31 -0.83
C GLY A 233 3.69 3.65 -1.72
N ALA A 234 3.24 4.38 -2.74
CA ALA A 234 2.31 3.84 -3.73
C ALA A 234 3.00 2.86 -4.69
N PRO A 235 2.32 1.82 -5.22
CA PRO A 235 2.93 0.80 -6.08
C PRO A 235 3.63 1.34 -7.34
N TRP A 236 3.18 2.47 -7.87
CA TRP A 236 3.77 3.12 -9.05
C TRP A 236 4.98 4.01 -8.73
N SER A 237 5.36 4.14 -7.46
CA SER A 237 6.53 4.94 -7.09
C SER A 237 7.83 4.30 -7.54
N ALA A 238 8.85 5.13 -7.78
CA ALA A 238 10.18 4.65 -8.18
C ALA A 238 10.75 3.57 -7.24
N PRO A 239 10.75 3.73 -5.90
CA PRO A 239 11.25 2.69 -4.98
C PRO A 239 10.52 1.35 -5.13
N LEU A 240 9.19 1.34 -5.20
CA LEU A 240 8.43 0.10 -5.29
C LEU A 240 8.49 -0.56 -6.68
N GLN A 241 8.58 0.22 -7.75
CA GLN A 241 8.87 -0.34 -9.07
C GLN A 241 10.27 -0.99 -9.13
N THR A 242 11.26 -0.41 -8.43
CA THR A 242 12.59 -1.02 -8.32
C THR A 242 12.54 -2.31 -7.51
N LEU A 243 11.78 -2.36 -6.41
CA LEU A 243 11.53 -3.60 -5.67
C LEU A 243 10.97 -4.68 -6.60
N SER A 244 9.92 -4.39 -7.37
CA SER A 244 9.33 -5.34 -8.33
C SER A 244 10.33 -5.80 -9.38
N ARG A 245 11.10 -4.89 -9.98
CA ARG A 245 12.11 -5.25 -10.99
C ARG A 245 13.20 -6.16 -10.42
N ASN A 246 13.63 -5.90 -9.19
CA ASN A 246 14.69 -6.67 -8.57
C ASN A 246 14.19 -8.06 -8.13
N THR A 247 13.03 -8.12 -7.50
CA THR A 247 12.52 -9.36 -6.87
C THR A 247 11.63 -10.20 -7.79
N GLY A 248 11.09 -9.62 -8.86
CA GLY A 248 10.01 -10.23 -9.64
C GLY A 248 8.64 -10.19 -8.94
N LEU A 249 8.55 -9.61 -7.74
CA LEU A 249 7.28 -9.46 -7.02
C LEU A 249 6.34 -8.54 -7.78
N ARG A 250 5.08 -8.96 -7.90
CA ARG A 250 4.02 -8.19 -8.58
C ARG A 250 3.14 -7.48 -7.55
N PRO A 251 2.90 -6.17 -7.67
CA PRO A 251 1.98 -5.48 -6.77
C PRO A 251 0.55 -5.95 -7.00
N ALA A 252 -0.22 -6.06 -5.93
CA ALA A 252 -1.66 -6.19 -6.00
C ALA A 252 -2.25 -4.89 -6.52
N VAL A 253 -2.92 -4.97 -7.68
CA VAL A 253 -3.59 -3.84 -8.32
C VAL A 253 -5.07 -3.81 -7.95
N GLY A 254 -5.68 -2.63 -8.03
CA GLY A 254 -7.09 -2.41 -7.70
C GLY A 254 -7.30 -1.06 -7.05
N ALA A 255 -8.35 -0.35 -7.49
CA ALA A 255 -8.62 1.03 -7.12
C ALA A 255 -8.77 1.28 -5.60
N GLY A 256 -8.56 2.54 -5.21
CA GLY A 256 -8.80 3.05 -3.85
C GLY A 256 -7.52 3.19 -3.02
N GLY A 257 -7.34 4.36 -2.40
CA GLY A 257 -6.25 4.61 -1.46
C GLY A 257 -6.62 4.29 -0.02
N THR A 258 -5.60 4.18 0.81
CA THR A 258 -5.71 3.73 2.19
C THR A 258 -5.40 4.84 3.19
N TRP A 259 -4.51 5.77 2.84
CA TRP A 259 -4.09 6.84 3.73
C TRP A 259 -4.13 8.24 3.06
N PRO A 260 -4.47 9.31 3.79
CA PRO A 260 -5.05 9.30 5.13
C PRO A 260 -6.58 9.16 5.07
N THR A 261 -7.17 8.47 6.05
CA THR A 261 -8.62 8.18 6.07
C THR A 261 -9.51 9.41 6.23
N PHE A 262 -8.97 10.54 6.72
CA PHE A 262 -9.70 11.82 6.82
C PHE A 262 -9.99 12.46 5.45
N LEU A 263 -9.31 12.02 4.39
CA LEU A 263 -9.63 12.45 3.01
C LEU A 263 -10.71 11.55 2.40
N PRO A 264 -11.49 12.06 1.42
CA PRO A 264 -12.31 11.23 0.55
C PRO A 264 -11.50 10.10 -0.10
N ALA A 265 -12.09 8.90 -0.24
CA ALA A 265 -11.38 7.70 -0.68
C ALA A 265 -10.60 7.84 -2.00
N ILE A 266 -11.10 8.68 -2.93
CA ILE A 266 -10.46 8.97 -4.22
C ILE A 266 -9.18 9.79 -4.13
N LEU A 267 -8.98 10.53 -3.03
CA LEU A 267 -7.80 11.37 -2.79
C LEU A 267 -6.75 10.68 -1.90
N ARG A 268 -7.06 9.50 -1.37
CA ARG A 268 -6.14 8.73 -0.54
C ARG A 268 -5.03 8.11 -1.38
N LEU A 269 -3.85 7.98 -0.81
CA LEU A 269 -2.71 7.25 -1.34
C LEU A 269 -2.82 5.76 -0.94
N PRO A 270 -2.57 4.81 -1.86
CA PRO A 270 -2.51 3.39 -1.53
C PRO A 270 -1.10 3.02 -1.04
N ILE A 271 -0.79 3.33 0.21
CA ILE A 271 0.53 3.01 0.79
C ILE A 271 0.54 1.66 1.49
N ASP A 272 -0.63 1.14 1.84
CA ASP A 272 -0.84 -0.22 2.34
C ASP A 272 -1.06 -1.17 1.16
N ASN A 273 -0.11 -2.06 0.93
CA ASN A 273 -0.01 -2.85 -0.30
C ASN A 273 0.24 -4.34 -0.02
N ALA A 274 0.00 -5.14 -1.06
CA ALA A 274 0.47 -6.52 -1.14
C ALA A 274 1.34 -6.67 -2.39
N PHE A 275 2.44 -7.41 -2.28
CA PHE A 275 3.31 -7.80 -3.38
C PHE A 275 3.39 -9.33 -3.38
N VAL A 276 3.21 -9.96 -4.54
CA VAL A 276 3.05 -11.41 -4.62
C VAL A 276 4.10 -12.06 -5.52
N GLY A 277 4.57 -13.22 -5.08
CA GLY A 277 5.54 -14.06 -5.77
C GLY A 277 4.94 -14.88 -6.92
N PRO A 278 5.76 -15.72 -7.58
CA PRO A 278 5.34 -16.49 -8.75
C PRO A 278 4.26 -17.54 -8.46
N ARG A 279 4.21 -18.06 -7.23
CA ARG A 279 3.18 -19.03 -6.80
C ARG A 279 1.78 -18.45 -6.66
N VAL A 280 1.61 -17.12 -6.68
CA VAL A 280 0.29 -16.48 -6.63
C VAL A 280 -0.22 -16.23 -8.05
N ARG A 281 -1.27 -16.97 -8.45
CA ARG A 281 -1.88 -16.88 -9.80
C ARG A 281 -2.76 -15.66 -9.96
N ALA A 282 -3.53 -15.32 -8.93
CA ALA A 282 -4.46 -14.20 -8.96
C ALA A 282 -4.54 -13.55 -7.58
N ILE A 283 -4.77 -12.24 -7.58
CA ILE A 283 -5.02 -11.47 -6.36
C ILE A 283 -6.08 -10.40 -6.62
N ALA A 284 -7.10 -10.34 -5.76
CA ALA A 284 -8.11 -9.30 -5.76
C ALA A 284 -7.97 -8.41 -4.53
N ARG A 285 -7.79 -7.11 -4.75
CA ARG A 285 -7.62 -6.09 -3.71
C ARG A 285 -8.92 -5.33 -3.46
N ARG A 286 -9.31 -5.17 -2.19
CA ARG A 286 -10.47 -4.36 -1.78
C ARG A 286 -10.18 -3.56 -0.53
N VAL A 287 -10.22 -2.23 -0.63
CA VAL A 287 -10.14 -1.32 0.53
C VAL A 287 -11.45 -1.37 1.32
N ARG A 288 -11.37 -1.46 2.65
CA ARG A 288 -12.51 -1.47 3.56
C ARG A 288 -12.72 -0.09 4.21
N GLY A 289 -13.85 0.08 4.89
CA GLY A 289 -14.18 1.32 5.59
C GLY A 289 -13.19 1.59 6.75
N PRO A 290 -12.96 2.86 7.12
CA PRO A 290 -12.10 3.22 8.24
C PRO A 290 -12.56 2.62 9.58
N THR A 291 -11.60 2.34 10.45
CA THR A 291 -11.76 1.62 11.73
C THR A 291 -11.29 2.43 12.93
N GLY A 292 -11.08 3.74 12.77
CA GLY A 292 -10.47 4.61 13.79
C GLY A 292 -8.99 4.92 13.53
N SER A 293 -8.34 4.13 12.68
CA SER A 293 -6.99 4.37 12.16
C SER A 293 -6.99 5.46 11.07
N ASP A 294 -5.85 6.16 10.92
CA ASP A 294 -5.59 7.03 9.77
C ASP A 294 -5.30 6.25 8.47
N HIS A 295 -5.18 4.92 8.56
CA HIS A 295 -5.14 3.98 7.43
C HIS A 295 -6.46 3.20 7.28
N ALA A 296 -6.87 2.96 6.04
CA ALA A 296 -7.99 2.07 5.73
C ALA A 296 -7.50 0.61 5.61
N PRO A 297 -8.20 -0.37 6.18
CA PRO A 297 -7.86 -1.79 6.03
C PRO A 297 -7.97 -2.25 4.56
N VAL A 298 -7.16 -3.22 4.18
CA VAL A 298 -7.18 -3.81 2.83
C VAL A 298 -7.38 -5.32 2.91
N LEU A 299 -8.39 -5.79 2.18
CA LEU A 299 -8.68 -7.20 2.02
C LEU A 299 -8.13 -7.70 0.68
N TYR A 300 -7.39 -8.80 0.74
CA TYR A 300 -6.87 -9.50 -0.42
C TYR A 300 -7.51 -10.89 -0.49
N ASP A 301 -8.08 -11.25 -1.64
CA ASP A 301 -8.33 -12.66 -1.97
C ASP A 301 -7.19 -13.13 -2.88
N VAL A 302 -6.50 -14.18 -2.47
CA VAL A 302 -5.24 -14.66 -3.07
C VAL A 302 -5.45 -16.09 -3.54
N THR A 303 -5.22 -16.35 -4.83
CA THR A 303 -5.29 -17.70 -5.39
C THR A 303 -3.88 -18.22 -5.63
N LEU A 304 -3.54 -19.34 -4.99
CA LEU A 304 -2.27 -20.01 -5.16
C LEU A 304 -2.28 -20.90 -6.40
N ALA A 305 -1.11 -21.12 -6.98
CA ALA A 305 -0.86 -22.22 -7.90
C ALA A 305 -0.83 -23.54 -7.12
N ASP A 306 -1.35 -24.60 -7.77
CA ASP A 306 -1.27 -25.96 -7.28
C ASP A 306 0.19 -26.46 -7.28
#